data_AF-A0A1M5KTG9-F1
#
_entry.id   AF-A0A1M5KTG9-F1
#
_cell.length_a   1.000
_cell.length_b   1.000
_cell.length_c   1.000
_cell.angle_alpha   90.00
_cell.angle_beta   90.00
_cell.angle_gamma   90.00
#
_symmetry.space_group_name_H-M   'P 1'
#
loop_
_entity.id
_entity.type
_entity.pdbx_description
1 polymer ?
#
loop_
_entity_poly.entity_id
_entity_poly.type
_entity_poly.pdbx_seq_one_letter_code
_entity_poly.pdbx_strand_id
1 'polypeptide(L)' 'MCMYNHSFNDKFDLTNLSEDEYKLLKKIYDSIEANDVDSAKHLTENLIALQSSDESIKILNEAISFL' A
#
# COMPACT_ATOMS: atom_id res chain seq x y z
N MET A 1 17.37 -19.61 12.23
CA MET A 1 17.17 -18.25 12.76
C MET A 1 17.97 -17.29 11.90
N CYS A 2 17.33 -16.55 10.99
CA CYS A 2 17.98 -15.45 10.28
C CYS A 2 17.36 -14.15 10.79
N MET A 3 18.16 -13.36 11.49
CA MET A 3 17.81 -12.02 11.98
C MET A 3 17.84 -11.07 10.78
N TYR A 4 16.67 -10.56 10.38
CA TYR A 4 16.59 -9.50 9.39
C TYR A 4 16.82 -8.14 10.06
N ASN A 5 17.76 -7.41 9.49
CA ASN A 5 18.34 -6.20 10.01
C ASN A 5 17.32 -5.05 9.96
N HIS A 6 16.93 -4.59 11.14
CA HIS A 6 16.00 -3.50 11.39
C HIS A 6 16.70 -2.17 11.10
N SER A 7 16.40 -1.51 9.98
CA SER A 7 16.77 -0.10 9.80
C SER A 7 15.96 0.55 8.66
N PHE A 8 14.71 0.91 8.94
CA PHE A 8 14.01 1.97 8.20
C PHE A 8 13.08 2.71 9.16
N ASN A 9 13.56 3.87 9.61
CA ASN A 9 12.83 5.06 10.07
C ASN A 9 11.57 4.85 10.93
N ASP A 10 11.72 5.09 12.23
CA ASP A 10 10.67 5.20 13.23
C ASP A 10 9.48 6.07 12.79
N LYS A 11 8.26 5.48 12.81
CA LYS A 11 6.88 6.05 12.86
C LYS A 11 5.88 5.59 11.79
N PHE A 12 6.18 4.57 11.01
CA PHE A 12 5.12 3.71 10.49
C PHE A 12 5.18 2.40 11.28
N ASP A 13 4.11 2.08 12.02
CA ASP A 13 3.90 0.76 12.59
C ASP A 13 3.70 -0.23 11.44
N LEU A 14 4.81 -0.55 10.76
CA LEU A 14 4.94 -1.56 9.69
C LEU A 14 4.82 -2.99 10.24
N THR A 15 4.56 -3.12 11.54
CA THR A 15 4.52 -4.38 12.28
C THR A 15 3.42 -5.34 11.82
N ASN A 16 2.47 -4.91 10.98
CA ASN A 16 1.36 -5.76 10.52
C ASN A 16 1.10 -5.74 9.00
N LEU A 17 1.93 -5.08 8.18
CA LEU A 17 1.78 -5.16 6.72
C LEU A 17 2.47 -6.41 6.21
N SER A 18 1.75 -7.23 5.45
CA SER A 18 2.35 -8.36 4.75
C SER A 18 3.35 -7.87 3.69
N GLU A 19 4.35 -8.70 3.38
CA GLU A 19 5.33 -8.39 2.34
C GLU A 19 4.66 -8.10 0.98
N ASP A 20 3.52 -8.75 0.73
CA ASP A 20 2.72 -8.56 -0.48
C ASP A 20 2.02 -7.20 -0.51
N GLU A 21 1.43 -6.74 0.60
CA GLU A 21 0.86 -5.39 0.70
C GLU A 21 1.93 -4.31 0.54
N TYR A 22 3.11 -4.52 1.13
CA TYR A 22 4.24 -3.58 0.97
C TYR A 22 4.69 -3.48 -0.49
N LYS A 23 4.82 -4.61 -1.19
CA LYS A 23 5.13 -4.63 -2.63
C LYS A 23 4.04 -3.94 -3.45
N LEU A 24 2.78 -4.13 -3.07
CA LEU A 24 1.65 -3.51 -3.77
C LEU A 24 1.64 -1.99 -3.59
N LEU A 25 1.83 -1.51 -2.35
CA LEU A 25 1.98 -0.09 -2.04
C LEU A 25 3.12 0.55 -2.83
N LYS A 26 4.29 -0.11 -2.88
CA LYS A 26 5.42 0.38 -3.68
C LYS A 26 5.05 0.56 -5.15
N LYS A 27 4.37 -0.42 -5.76
CA LYS A 27 3.93 -0.33 -7.16
C LYS A 27 2.90 0.77 -7.39
N ILE A 28 2.01 1.03 -6.42
CA ILE A 28 1.07 2.15 -6.47
C ILE A 28 1.85 3.46 -6.53
N TYR A 29 2.83 3.65 -5.64
CA TYR A 29 3.69 4.82 -5.64
C TYR A 29 4.45 4.99 -6.96
N ASP A 30 5.08 3.93 -7.47
CA ASP A 30 5.82 3.96 -8.74
C ASP A 30 4.88 4.35 -9.92
N SER A 31 3.62 3.90 -9.91
CA SER A 31 2.62 4.24 -10.93
C SER A 31 2.19 5.71 -10.84
N ILE A 32 2.03 6.24 -9.64
CA ILE A 32 1.73 7.66 -9.40
C ILE A 32 2.89 8.54 -9.87
N GLU A 33 4.14 8.18 -9.53
CA GLU A 33 5.33 8.91 -10.00
C GLU A 33 5.47 8.89 -11.53
N ALA A 34 5.09 7.78 -12.17
CA ALA A 34 5.04 7.65 -13.63
C ALA A 34 3.84 8.35 -14.28
N ASN A 35 2.95 8.98 -13.49
CA ASN A 35 1.70 9.59 -13.95
C ASN A 35 0.73 8.58 -14.61
N ASP A 36 0.89 7.29 -14.29
CA ASP A 36 0.04 6.18 -14.73
C ASP A 36 -1.11 5.99 -13.72
N VAL A 37 -2.10 6.86 -13.83
CA VAL A 37 -3.26 6.92 -12.94
C VAL A 37 -4.11 5.65 -13.03
N ASP A 38 -4.22 5.05 -14.22
CA ASP A 38 -5.01 3.83 -14.44
C ASP A 38 -4.39 2.64 -13.70
N SER A 39 -3.07 2.45 -13.81
CA SER A 39 -2.36 1.42 -13.05
C SER A 39 -2.41 1.68 -11.55
N ALA A 40 -2.26 2.94 -11.11
CA ALA A 40 -2.35 3.30 -9.70
C ALA A 40 -3.73 2.97 -9.11
N LYS A 41 -4.81 3.26 -9.83
CA LYS A 41 -6.19 2.92 -9.43
C LYS A 41 -6.38 1.41 -9.33
N HIS A 42 -6.04 0.66 -10.37
CA HIS A 42 -6.20 -0.80 -10.40
C HIS A 42 -5.38 -1.49 -9.28
N LEU A 43 -4.15 -1.01 -9.01
CA LEU A 43 -3.34 -1.54 -7.93
C LEU A 43 -3.91 -1.19 -6.54
N THR A 44 -4.51 -0.02 -6.39
CA THR A 44 -5.15 0.39 -5.13
C THR A 44 -6.45 -0.38 -4.88
N GLU A 45 -7.22 -0.70 -5.93
CA GLU A 45 -8.38 -1.60 -5.83
C GLU A 45 -7.97 -3.01 -5.37
N ASN A 46 -6.85 -3.52 -5.89
CA ASN A 46 -6.28 -4.78 -5.41
C ASN A 46 -5.85 -4.70 -3.94
N LEU A 47 -5.34 -3.54 -3.48
CA LEU A 47 -5.00 -3.35 -2.07
C LEU A 47 -6.24 -3.37 -1.19
N ILE A 48 -7.32 -2.72 -1.63
CA ILE A 48 -8.62 -2.70 -0.95
C ILE A 48 -9.17 -4.11 -0.79
N ALA A 49 -9.08 -4.94 -1.84
CA ALA A 49 -9.57 -6.32 -1.81
C ALA A 49 -8.84 -7.20 -0.77
N LEU A 50 -7.63 -6.82 -0.37
CA LEU A 50 -6.84 -7.51 0.66
C LEU A 50 -7.13 -6.99 2.07
N GLN A 51 -7.74 -5.81 2.21
CA GLN A 51 -8.07 -5.24 3.51
C GLN A 51 -9.27 -5.95 4.13
N SER A 52 -9.13 -6.31 5.40
CA SER A 52 -10.23 -6.86 6.21
C SER A 52 -10.90 -5.82 7.12
N SER A 53 -10.32 -4.61 7.20
CA SER A 53 -10.83 -3.52 8.03
C SER A 53 -11.62 -2.53 7.19
N ASP A 54 -12.89 -2.29 7.55
CA ASP A 54 -13.75 -1.30 6.90
C ASP A 54 -13.15 0.11 6.92
N GLU A 55 -12.39 0.44 7.97
CA GLU A 55 -11.71 1.72 8.09
C GLU A 55 -10.58 1.86 7.06
N SER A 56 -9.75 0.81 6.90
CA SER A 56 -8.70 0.77 5.87
C SER A 56 -9.29 0.84 4.47
N ILE A 57 -10.37 0.09 4.22
CA ILE A 57 -11.10 0.11 2.94
C ILE A 57 -11.60 1.52 2.63
N LYS A 58 -12.20 2.21 3.61
CA LYS A 58 -12.72 3.55 3.42
C LYS A 58 -11.62 4.55 3.06
N ILE A 59 -10.52 4.55 3.80
CA ILE A 59 -9.37 5.44 3.55
C ILE A 59 -8.82 5.24 2.14
N LEU A 60 -8.66 3.97 1.71
CA LEU A 60 -8.15 3.66 0.37
C LEU A 60 -9.13 4.05 -0.74
N ASN A 61 -10.45 3.88 -0.54
CA ASN A 61 -11.45 4.34 -1.49
C ASN A 61 -11.47 5.88 -1.63
N GLU A 62 -11.28 6.60 -0.52
CA GLU A 62 -11.10 8.05 -0.56
C GLU A 62 -9.84 8.41 -1.37
N ALA A 63 -8.71 7.75 -1.09
CA ALA A 63 -7.46 7.98 -1.83
C ALA A 63 -7.58 7.74 -3.35
N ILE A 64 -8.26 6.66 -3.78
CA ILE A 64 -8.54 6.38 -5.20
C ILE A 64 -9.33 7.51 -5.86
N SER A 65 -10.27 8.11 -5.12
CA SER A 65 -11.13 9.17 -5.64
C SER A 65 -10.38 10.50 -5.88
N PHE A 66 -9.20 10.66 -5.28
CA PHE A 66 -8.33 11.83 -5.42
C PHE A 66 -7.19 11.65 -6.44
N LEU A 67 -7.04 10.45 -7.01
CA LEU A 67 -6.10 10.13 -8.10
C LEU A 67 -6.67 10.51 -9.47
#